data_AF-A0A943HA42-F1
#
_entry.id   AF-A0A943HA42-F1
#
_cell.length_a   1.000
_cell.length_b   1.000
_cell.length_c   1.000
_cell.angle_alpha   90.00
_cell.angle_beta   90.00
_cell.angle_gamma   90.00
#
_symmetry.space_group_name_H-M   'P 1'
#
loop_
_entity.id
_entity.type
_entity.pdbx_description
1 polymer ?
#
loop_
_entity_poly.entity_id
_entity_poly.type
_entity_poly.pdbx_seq_one_letter_code
_entity_poly.pdbx_strand_id
1 'polypeptide(L)'
;MDSKRLLSLIKKEEGVKLDFKLKLSLQSEGNKKELAKDVCAIANSRGGRGYIIIGLEDKSKEIIGVNESEIIKEEQVQQIVSSRCEPPIPISVDTCKIQGKRICVITIYSGDQKPYQIRESGAFYIRRGSTTDTMRKQELIEAFEENLDFFMETSTVMKSDISFLDEDLLKQYFKNKGIELNEENKEFLLESSRIAYRERESGKMNCTLGGLLIFSNYNSLWIPQNMIKIINRINKNKDEVIVIQGSILEMVDKSERVIYDLMPNDYPSSAIIEGVKNAVLYRKYSSVNRVIEISIGYKSVSIDSPGALIEKSNLGKEISHSKRNIWIYEKLITLDNNKRFLNNGRGFSRMKKAFYGVGKVKLINSIKDDYFKVILPGVSIYDK
;
A
#
# COMPACT_ATOMS: atom_id res chain seq x y z
N MET A 1 -1.60 5.90 30.59
CA MET A 1 -0.41 6.72 30.21
C MET A 1 0.53 6.85 31.42
N ASP A 2 1.86 6.76 31.26
CA ASP A 2 2.82 7.03 32.36
C ASP A 2 3.30 8.50 32.35
N SER A 3 3.50 9.07 33.54
CA SER A 3 4.04 10.40 33.83
C SER A 3 5.31 10.75 33.04
N LYS A 4 6.28 9.84 32.93
CA LYS A 4 7.52 10.05 32.16
C LYS A 4 7.25 10.22 30.68
N ARG A 5 6.33 9.43 30.13
CA ARG A 5 5.93 9.51 28.72
C ARG A 5 5.14 10.79 28.44
N LEU A 6 4.27 11.19 29.35
CA LEU A 6 3.53 12.45 29.25
C LEU A 6 4.49 13.66 29.22
N LEU A 7 5.48 13.72 30.12
CA LEU A 7 6.50 14.77 30.10
C LEU A 7 7.31 14.81 28.79
N SER A 8 7.60 13.65 28.21
CA SER A 8 8.25 13.56 26.90
C SER A 8 7.36 14.11 25.77
N LEU A 9 6.04 13.89 25.82
CA LEU A 9 5.09 14.44 24.86
C LEU A 9 4.95 15.96 25.01
N ILE A 10 4.87 16.48 26.23
CA ILE A 10 4.77 17.93 26.50
C ILE A 10 5.97 18.71 25.95
N LYS A 11 7.16 18.10 25.91
CA LYS A 11 8.35 18.73 25.30
C LYS A 11 8.26 18.89 23.78
N LYS A 12 7.40 18.10 23.11
CA LYS A 12 7.23 18.18 21.65
C LYS A 12 6.31 19.33 21.27
N GLU A 13 6.40 19.77 20.03
CA GLU A 13 5.43 20.70 19.45
C GLU A 13 4.19 19.94 18.99
N GLU A 14 3.09 20.69 18.86
CA GLU A 14 1.89 20.18 18.20
C GLU A 14 2.21 19.71 16.79
N GLY A 15 1.39 18.79 16.32
CA GLY A 15 1.48 18.36 14.95
C GLY A 15 0.45 17.31 14.64
N VAL A 16 0.81 16.46 13.69
CA VAL A 16 -0.12 15.53 13.06
C VAL A 16 -0.73 14.50 14.04
N LYS A 17 -0.03 14.23 15.15
CA LYS A 17 -0.39 13.22 16.16
C LYS A 17 -0.43 13.76 17.59
N LEU A 18 -0.27 15.06 17.78
CA LEU A 18 -0.21 15.67 19.10
C LEU A 18 -0.92 17.01 19.07
N ASP A 19 -1.89 17.15 19.96
CA ASP A 19 -2.74 18.34 20.10
C ASP A 19 -2.80 18.73 21.58
N PHE A 20 -2.67 20.02 21.88
CA PHE A 20 -2.79 20.58 23.22
C PHE A 20 -4.08 21.38 23.32
N LYS A 21 -4.83 21.16 24.40
CA LYS A 21 -6.00 21.98 24.73
C LYS A 21 -5.89 22.47 26.16
N LEU A 22 -6.22 23.74 26.36
CA LEU A 22 -6.28 24.33 27.70
C LEU A 22 -7.39 23.66 28.52
N LYS A 23 -8.59 23.61 27.94
CA LYS A 23 -9.78 22.96 28.49
C LYS A 23 -10.57 22.32 27.37
N LEU A 24 -11.32 21.29 27.71
CA LEU A 24 -12.24 20.64 26.79
C LEU A 24 -13.59 20.46 27.51
N SER A 25 -14.57 21.31 27.18
CA SER A 25 -15.92 21.20 27.72
C SER A 25 -16.77 20.34 26.79
N LEU A 26 -17.36 19.25 27.28
CA LEU A 26 -18.20 18.35 26.48
C LEU A 26 -19.71 18.61 26.64
N GLN A 27 -20.07 19.79 27.16
CA GLN A 27 -21.46 20.15 27.46
C GLN A 27 -22.25 20.58 26.22
N SER A 28 -21.62 21.31 25.30
CA SER A 28 -22.26 21.80 24.08
C SER A 28 -22.10 20.79 22.93
N GLU A 29 -23.08 20.76 22.03
CA GLU A 29 -22.99 19.99 20.80
C GLU A 29 -21.82 20.42 19.90
N GLY A 30 -21.51 21.72 19.86
CA GLY A 30 -20.38 22.26 19.11
C GLY A 30 -19.04 21.66 19.56
N ASN A 31 -18.80 21.58 20.87
CA ASN A 31 -17.54 21.05 21.38
C ASN A 31 -17.41 19.53 21.20
N LYS A 32 -18.53 18.79 21.28
CA LYS A 32 -18.54 17.36 20.96
C LYS A 32 -18.19 17.12 19.49
N LYS A 33 -18.69 17.97 18.58
CA LYS A 33 -18.33 17.93 17.15
C LYS A 33 -16.85 18.23 16.91
N GLU A 34 -16.31 19.24 17.59
CA GLU A 34 -14.89 19.60 17.49
C GLU A 34 -14.00 18.44 17.97
N LEU A 35 -14.29 17.85 19.14
CA LEU A 35 -13.57 16.69 19.63
C LEU A 35 -13.61 15.52 18.64
N ALA A 36 -14.78 15.18 18.12
CA ALA A 36 -14.92 14.08 17.16
C ALA A 36 -14.11 14.37 15.87
N LYS A 37 -14.14 15.62 15.39
CA LYS A 37 -13.36 16.07 14.24
C LYS A 37 -11.86 15.93 14.49
N ASP A 38 -11.37 16.37 15.65
CA ASP A 38 -9.95 16.28 16.02
C ASP A 38 -9.48 14.83 16.16
N VAL A 39 -10.26 13.99 16.84
CA VAL A 39 -9.98 12.56 16.98
C VAL A 39 -9.94 11.88 15.61
N CYS A 40 -10.93 12.16 14.75
CA CYS A 40 -11.00 11.63 13.39
C CYS A 40 -9.78 12.05 12.55
N ALA A 41 -9.42 13.33 12.56
CA ALA A 41 -8.27 13.85 11.82
C ALA A 41 -6.95 13.21 12.27
N ILE A 42 -6.74 13.09 13.59
CA ILE A 42 -5.54 12.47 14.15
C ILE A 42 -5.49 10.96 13.82
N ALA A 43 -6.63 10.26 13.88
CA ALA A 43 -6.71 8.84 13.56
C ALA A 43 -6.35 8.55 12.09
N ASN A 44 -6.90 9.32 11.16
CA ASN A 44 -6.64 9.20 9.71
C ASN A 44 -5.22 9.57 9.30
N SER A 45 -4.52 10.36 10.11
CA SER A 45 -3.19 10.81 9.76
C SER A 45 -2.13 9.70 9.84
N ARG A 46 -1.07 9.82 9.03
CA ARG A 46 0.03 8.84 9.00
C ARG A 46 0.80 8.81 10.32
N GLY A 47 1.40 7.67 10.64
CA GLY A 47 2.14 7.43 11.89
C GLY A 47 1.37 6.58 12.90
N GLY A 48 1.94 6.45 14.10
CA GLY A 48 1.41 5.59 15.17
C GLY A 48 0.25 6.24 15.96
N ARG A 49 0.27 6.02 17.27
CA ARG A 49 -0.73 6.55 18.22
C ARG A 49 -0.69 8.08 18.25
N GLY A 50 -1.87 8.69 18.34
CA GLY A 50 -2.04 10.12 18.57
C GLY A 50 -2.46 10.44 19.99
N TYR A 51 -2.31 11.71 20.38
CA TYR A 51 -2.61 12.21 21.72
C TYR A 51 -3.27 13.58 21.68
N ILE A 52 -4.33 13.76 22.44
CA ILE A 52 -4.87 15.08 22.79
C ILE A 52 -4.62 15.27 24.29
N ILE A 53 -3.83 16.26 24.67
CA ILE A 53 -3.46 16.53 26.06
C ILE A 53 -4.17 17.79 26.54
N ILE A 54 -4.88 17.66 27.66
CA ILE A 54 -5.80 18.66 28.17
C ILE A 54 -5.31 19.17 29.52
N GLY A 55 -5.28 20.50 29.68
CA GLY A 55 -4.77 21.20 30.86
C GLY A 55 -3.42 21.89 30.62
N LEU A 56 -3.07 22.14 29.35
CA LEU A 56 -1.88 22.86 28.92
C LEU A 56 -2.27 24.09 28.11
N GLU A 57 -1.62 25.21 28.34
CA GLU A 57 -1.75 26.34 27.43
C GLU A 57 -1.03 26.02 26.11
N ASP A 58 -1.74 26.19 24.99
CA ASP A 58 -1.31 25.79 23.65
C ASP A 58 0.08 26.34 23.26
N LYS A 59 0.29 27.65 23.42
CA LYS A 59 1.53 28.33 23.00
C LYS A 59 2.69 28.21 24.00
N SER A 60 2.43 28.44 25.29
CA SER A 60 3.48 28.44 26.32
C SER A 60 3.81 27.04 26.82
N LYS A 61 2.91 26.06 26.59
CA LYS A 61 2.93 24.71 27.17
C LYS A 61 2.96 24.73 28.70
N GLU A 62 2.50 25.82 29.31
CA GLU A 62 2.40 25.93 30.74
C GLU A 62 1.37 24.93 31.28
N ILE A 63 1.77 24.19 32.30
CA ILE A 63 0.91 23.20 32.99
C ILE A 63 -0.05 23.98 33.88
N ILE A 64 -1.29 24.16 33.42
CA ILE A 64 -2.35 24.83 34.17
C ILE A 64 -3.17 23.81 34.97
N GLY A 65 -3.43 22.65 34.37
CA GLY A 65 -4.20 21.56 34.95
C GLY A 65 -5.71 21.73 34.80
N VAL A 66 -6.44 20.65 35.10
CA VAL A 66 -7.90 20.61 35.12
C VAL A 66 -8.44 20.41 36.54
N ASN A 67 -9.55 21.09 36.84
CA ASN A 67 -10.27 20.90 38.09
C ASN A 67 -11.06 19.59 38.10
N GLU A 68 -11.57 19.18 39.27
CA GLU A 68 -12.34 17.94 39.43
C GLU A 68 -13.56 17.86 38.52
N SER A 69 -14.27 18.99 38.40
CA SER A 69 -15.45 19.15 37.55
C SER A 69 -15.13 19.18 36.06
N GLU A 70 -13.86 19.34 35.69
CA GLU A 70 -13.36 19.40 34.32
C GLU A 70 -12.69 18.08 33.89
N ILE A 71 -12.62 17.08 34.79
CA ILE A 71 -12.10 15.76 34.47
C ILE A 71 -13.04 15.06 33.49
N ILE A 72 -12.46 14.61 32.39
CA ILE A 72 -13.19 13.96 31.31
C ILE A 72 -13.19 12.45 31.56
N LYS A 73 -14.37 11.86 31.53
CA LYS A 73 -14.53 10.40 31.68
C LYS A 73 -14.33 9.71 30.34
N GLU A 74 -13.67 8.56 30.36
CA GLU A 74 -13.43 7.74 29.16
C GLU A 74 -14.73 7.38 28.43
N GLU A 75 -15.74 6.93 29.18
CA GLU A 75 -17.06 6.56 28.63
C GLU A 75 -17.70 7.70 27.83
N GLN A 76 -17.59 8.94 28.29
CA GLN A 76 -18.17 10.10 27.59
C GLN A 76 -17.48 10.34 26.25
N VAL A 77 -16.15 10.27 26.22
CA VAL A 77 -15.37 10.45 24.99
C VAL A 77 -15.65 9.29 24.02
N GLN A 78 -15.69 8.05 24.53
CA GLN A 78 -16.00 6.88 23.72
C GLN A 78 -17.39 6.96 23.10
N GLN A 79 -18.40 7.40 23.85
CA GLN A 79 -19.75 7.60 23.34
C GLN A 79 -19.79 8.68 22.24
N ILE A 80 -19.11 9.82 22.44
CA ILE A 80 -19.05 10.90 21.44
C ILE A 80 -18.38 10.42 20.16
N VAL A 81 -17.22 9.76 20.29
CA VAL A 81 -16.45 9.29 19.14
C VAL A 81 -17.21 8.19 18.40
N SER A 82 -17.75 7.19 19.11
CA SER A 82 -18.46 6.06 18.47
C SER A 82 -19.79 6.45 17.83
N SER A 83 -20.49 7.46 18.38
CA SER A 83 -21.74 7.94 17.79
C SER A 83 -21.53 8.80 16.54
N ARG A 84 -20.38 9.48 16.42
CA ARG A 84 -20.10 10.46 15.36
C ARG A 84 -19.08 10.02 14.33
N CYS A 85 -18.19 9.10 14.66
CA CYS A 85 -17.17 8.60 13.75
C CYS A 85 -17.56 7.21 13.26
N GLU A 86 -17.30 6.95 11.98
CA GLU A 86 -17.54 5.65 11.37
C GLU A 86 -16.32 5.25 10.51
N PRO A 87 -15.75 4.05 10.70
CA PRO A 87 -16.01 3.12 11.81
C PRO A 87 -15.60 3.71 13.18
N PRO A 88 -15.96 3.06 14.30
CA PRO A 88 -15.59 3.53 15.64
C PRO A 88 -14.06 3.61 15.82
N ILE A 89 -13.56 4.72 16.36
CA ILE A 89 -12.14 4.94 16.58
C ILE A 89 -11.76 4.44 17.99
N PRO A 90 -10.80 3.52 18.14
CA PRO A 90 -10.34 3.06 19.44
C PRO A 90 -9.59 4.18 20.18
N ILE A 91 -10.04 4.50 21.39
CA ILE A 91 -9.46 5.52 22.25
C ILE A 91 -9.39 5.06 23.71
N SER A 92 -8.55 5.72 24.51
CA SER A 92 -8.57 5.61 25.98
C SER A 92 -8.33 6.97 26.62
N VAL A 93 -8.83 7.19 27.83
CA VAL A 93 -8.66 8.48 28.53
C VAL A 93 -7.98 8.24 29.87
N ASP A 94 -6.78 8.81 30.02
CA ASP A 94 -6.01 8.74 31.24
C ASP A 94 -6.03 10.10 31.96
N THR A 95 -6.03 10.09 33.30
CA THR A 95 -5.75 11.29 34.11
C THR A 95 -4.45 11.11 34.87
N CYS A 96 -3.50 12.02 34.66
CA CYS A 96 -2.18 12.00 35.28
C CYS A 96 -2.01 13.22 36.19
N LYS A 97 -1.27 13.07 37.30
CA LYS A 97 -0.84 14.22 38.13
C LYS A 97 0.60 14.60 37.77
N ILE A 98 0.82 15.84 37.34
CA ILE A 98 2.14 16.43 37.07
C ILE A 98 2.24 17.73 37.85
N GLN A 99 3.32 17.90 38.63
CA GLN A 99 3.55 19.12 39.43
C GLN A 99 2.34 19.49 40.31
N GLY A 100 1.67 18.48 40.88
CA GLY A 100 0.46 18.65 41.70
C GLY A 100 -0.82 18.96 40.91
N LYS A 101 -0.73 19.23 39.61
CA LYS A 101 -1.84 19.56 38.71
C LYS A 101 -2.31 18.30 37.97
N ARG A 102 -3.63 18.16 37.76
CA ARG A 102 -4.23 17.05 37.01
C ARG A 102 -4.24 17.37 35.52
N ILE A 103 -3.86 16.41 34.68
CA ILE A 103 -3.80 16.52 33.23
C ILE A 103 -4.54 15.33 32.63
N CYS A 104 -5.49 15.59 31.73
CA CYS A 104 -6.20 14.53 31.03
C CYS A 104 -5.53 14.26 29.68
N VAL A 105 -5.43 13.00 29.30
CA VAL A 105 -4.81 12.57 28.05
C VAL A 105 -5.75 11.62 27.33
N ILE A 106 -6.22 12.04 26.16
CA ILE A 106 -6.94 11.17 25.25
C ILE A 106 -5.91 10.52 24.34
N THR A 107 -5.74 9.20 24.45
CA THR A 107 -4.91 8.42 23.54
C THR A 107 -5.77 7.92 22.40
N ILE A 108 -5.35 8.20 21.17
CA ILE A 108 -6.02 7.79 19.94
C ILE A 108 -5.18 6.68 19.33
N TYR A 109 -5.70 5.46 19.29
CA TYR A 109 -4.97 4.33 18.72
C TYR A 109 -5.05 4.38 17.20
N SER A 110 -3.97 3.99 16.52
CA SER A 110 -4.07 3.72 15.08
C SER A 110 -4.86 2.43 14.92
N GLY A 111 -6.01 2.50 14.28
CA GLY A 111 -6.79 1.33 13.91
C GLY A 111 -6.62 0.96 12.44
N ASP A 112 -7.07 -0.25 12.12
CA ASP A 112 -6.95 -0.90 10.81
C ASP A 112 -8.22 -0.75 9.97
N GLN A 113 -9.02 0.29 10.24
CA GLN A 113 -10.27 0.57 9.54
C GLN A 113 -10.33 2.02 9.02
N LYS A 114 -9.16 2.59 8.68
CA LYS A 114 -9.13 3.89 8.01
C LYS A 114 -9.67 3.74 6.58
N PRO A 115 -10.17 4.81 5.96
CA PRO A 115 -10.37 6.14 6.53
C PRO A 115 -11.62 6.21 7.42
N TYR A 116 -11.52 6.95 8.51
CA TYR A 116 -12.64 7.29 9.40
C TYR A 116 -13.38 8.52 8.88
N GLN A 117 -14.71 8.48 8.90
CA GLN A 117 -15.59 9.58 8.49
C GLN A 117 -16.38 10.15 9.67
N ILE A 118 -16.75 11.42 9.59
CA ILE A 118 -17.74 12.02 10.49
C ILE A 118 -19.14 11.77 9.91
N ARG A 119 -19.94 10.94 10.59
CA ARG A 119 -21.26 10.46 10.14
C ARG A 119 -22.22 11.57 9.75
N GLU A 120 -22.27 12.65 10.53
CA GLU A 120 -23.20 13.77 10.30
C GLU A 120 -22.90 14.54 9.02
N SER A 121 -21.62 14.65 8.63
CA SER A 121 -21.19 15.47 7.49
C SER A 121 -20.71 14.66 6.29
N GLY A 122 -20.45 13.36 6.47
CA GLY A 122 -19.74 12.52 5.49
C GLY A 122 -18.27 12.92 5.26
N ALA A 123 -17.75 13.88 6.04
CA ALA A 123 -16.41 14.41 5.82
C ALA A 123 -15.34 13.49 6.41
N PHE A 124 -14.27 13.30 5.62
CA PHE A 124 -13.05 12.64 6.04
C PHE A 124 -12.00 13.71 6.34
N TYR A 125 -11.52 13.76 7.58
CA TYR A 125 -10.54 14.75 8.02
C TYR A 125 -9.15 14.13 8.17
N ILE A 126 -8.11 14.93 7.95
CA ILE A 126 -6.70 14.57 8.14
C ILE A 126 -5.94 15.77 8.71
N ARG A 127 -4.88 15.54 9.52
CA ARG A 127 -4.03 16.61 10.03
C ARG A 127 -2.93 16.97 9.03
N ARG A 128 -2.76 18.27 8.78
CA ARG A 128 -1.62 18.87 8.06
C ARG A 128 -0.86 19.74 9.06
N GLY A 129 0.22 19.20 9.64
CA GLY A 129 0.87 19.83 10.78
C GLY A 129 -0.08 19.89 11.99
N SER A 130 -0.24 21.05 12.63
CA SER A 130 -1.21 21.27 13.71
C SER A 130 -2.63 21.57 13.21
N THR A 131 -2.85 21.74 11.90
CA THR A 131 -4.18 22.08 11.36
C THR A 131 -4.96 20.87 10.86
N THR A 132 -6.28 20.94 10.92
CA THR A 132 -7.19 19.90 10.39
C THR A 132 -7.73 20.31 9.01
N ASP A 133 -7.59 19.44 8.03
CA ASP A 133 -8.06 19.62 6.66
C ASP A 133 -8.91 18.42 6.19
N THR A 134 -9.59 18.52 5.05
CA THR A 134 -10.32 17.41 4.43
C THR A 134 -9.40 16.55 3.57
N MET A 135 -9.63 15.24 3.58
CA MET A 135 -8.90 14.30 2.73
C MET A 135 -9.28 14.53 1.25
N ARG A 136 -8.26 14.59 0.40
CA ARG A 136 -8.43 14.61 -1.06
C ARG A 136 -8.78 13.22 -1.57
N LYS A 137 -9.37 13.15 -2.77
CA LYS A 137 -9.74 11.88 -3.42
C LYS A 137 -8.61 10.84 -3.42
N GLN A 138 -7.38 11.26 -3.73
CA GLN A 138 -6.24 10.35 -3.78
C GLN A 138 -5.87 9.81 -2.39
N GLU A 139 -5.92 10.65 -1.35
CA GLU A 139 -5.64 10.26 0.05
C GLU A 139 -6.71 9.27 0.55
N LEU A 140 -7.97 9.43 0.12
CA LEU A 140 -9.03 8.47 0.43
C LEU A 140 -8.78 7.10 -0.22
N ILE A 141 -8.46 7.08 -1.52
CA ILE A 141 -8.14 5.83 -2.23
C ILE A 141 -7.00 5.11 -1.53
N GLU A 142 -5.92 5.82 -1.17
CA GLU A 142 -4.79 5.25 -0.45
C GLU A 142 -5.19 4.68 0.92
N ALA A 143 -6.02 5.39 1.68
CA ALA A 143 -6.49 4.91 2.99
C ALA A 143 -7.39 3.67 2.88
N PHE A 144 -8.28 3.61 1.89
CA PHE A 144 -9.12 2.44 1.65
C PHE A 144 -8.30 1.22 1.19
N GLU A 145 -7.26 1.43 0.39
CA GLU A 145 -6.32 0.36 0.00
C GLU A 145 -5.51 -0.17 1.18
N GLU A 146 -5.06 0.70 2.10
CA GLU A 146 -4.27 0.30 3.26
C GLU A 146 -5.03 -0.65 4.20
N ASN A 147 -6.36 -0.54 4.26
CA ASN A 147 -7.20 -1.30 5.20
C ASN A 147 -7.99 -2.44 4.55
N LEU A 148 -7.64 -2.81 3.31
CA LEU A 148 -8.18 -3.97 2.58
C LEU A 148 -9.71 -3.93 2.30
N ASP A 149 -10.39 -2.81 2.55
CA ASP A 149 -11.82 -2.64 2.20
C ASP A 149 -12.02 -2.21 0.73
N PHE A 150 -10.95 -1.87 0.01
CA PHE A 150 -10.98 -1.55 -1.41
C PHE A 150 -9.89 -2.29 -2.19
N PHE A 151 -10.31 -3.28 -2.96
CA PHE A 151 -9.48 -4.03 -3.89
C PHE A 151 -9.49 -3.35 -5.26
N MET A 152 -8.54 -2.43 -5.49
CA MET A 152 -8.46 -1.69 -6.76
C MET A 152 -8.40 -2.63 -7.98
N GLU A 153 -7.76 -3.80 -7.86
CA GLU A 153 -7.72 -4.81 -8.92
C GLU A 153 -9.11 -5.33 -9.30
N THR A 154 -10.07 -5.35 -8.39
CA THR A 154 -11.45 -5.77 -8.69
C THR A 154 -12.33 -4.60 -9.10
N SER A 155 -11.80 -3.39 -9.13
CA SER A 155 -12.54 -2.20 -9.55
C SER A 155 -12.69 -2.15 -11.06
N THR A 156 -13.87 -1.78 -11.52
CA THR A 156 -14.21 -1.64 -12.94
C THR A 156 -13.40 -0.54 -13.59
N VAL A 157 -12.84 -0.82 -14.77
CA VAL A 157 -12.18 0.17 -15.61
C VAL A 157 -13.21 0.73 -16.59
N MET A 158 -13.48 2.03 -16.48
CA MET A 158 -14.47 2.70 -17.33
C MET A 158 -14.07 2.60 -18.81
N LYS A 159 -15.08 2.44 -19.68
CA LYS A 159 -14.89 2.33 -21.14
C LYS A 159 -13.97 1.17 -21.54
N SER A 160 -13.90 0.12 -20.73
CA SER A 160 -13.29 -1.16 -21.12
C SER A 160 -14.35 -2.13 -21.60
N ASP A 161 -13.93 -3.25 -22.18
CA ASP A 161 -14.84 -4.28 -22.69
C ASP A 161 -14.17 -5.64 -22.59
N ILE A 162 -14.94 -6.67 -22.26
CA ILE A 162 -14.42 -8.03 -22.09
C ILE A 162 -13.85 -8.62 -23.38
N SER A 163 -14.16 -8.06 -24.56
CA SER A 163 -13.55 -8.41 -25.85
C SER A 163 -12.04 -8.15 -25.92
N PHE A 164 -11.48 -7.34 -25.02
CA PHE A 164 -10.04 -7.12 -24.92
C PHE A 164 -9.33 -8.11 -24.00
N LEU A 165 -10.07 -9.06 -23.41
CA LEU A 165 -9.49 -10.17 -22.68
C LEU A 165 -9.07 -11.27 -23.66
N ASP A 166 -7.95 -11.91 -23.34
CA ASP A 166 -7.36 -13.03 -24.05
C ASP A 166 -8.13 -14.31 -23.71
N GLU A 167 -8.85 -14.82 -24.70
CA GLU A 167 -9.73 -15.98 -24.55
C GLU A 167 -8.97 -17.25 -24.14
N ASP A 168 -7.72 -17.41 -24.60
CA ASP A 168 -6.92 -18.60 -24.30
C ASP A 168 -6.44 -18.56 -22.85
N LEU A 169 -6.04 -17.38 -22.35
CA LEU A 169 -5.72 -17.20 -20.93
C LEU A 169 -6.95 -17.44 -20.03
N LEU A 170 -8.12 -16.96 -20.44
CA LEU A 170 -9.37 -17.21 -19.70
C LEU A 170 -9.70 -18.71 -19.64
N LYS A 171 -9.69 -19.39 -20.79
CA LYS A 171 -9.92 -20.84 -20.88
C LYS A 171 -8.90 -21.61 -20.04
N GLN A 172 -7.61 -21.25 -20.11
CA GLN A 172 -6.57 -21.87 -19.31
C GLN A 172 -6.81 -21.70 -17.81
N TYR A 173 -7.16 -20.49 -17.36
CA TYR A 173 -7.41 -20.22 -15.95
C TYR A 173 -8.57 -21.06 -15.40
N PHE A 174 -9.72 -21.06 -16.07
CA PHE A 174 -10.88 -21.83 -15.61
C PHE A 174 -10.64 -23.34 -15.73
N LYS A 175 -9.97 -23.81 -16.78
CA LYS A 175 -9.58 -25.22 -16.93
C LYS A 175 -8.68 -25.68 -15.78
N ASN A 176 -7.72 -24.85 -15.37
CA ASN A 176 -6.86 -25.13 -14.22
C ASN A 176 -7.61 -25.13 -12.88
N LYS A 177 -8.84 -24.59 -12.83
CA LYS A 177 -9.79 -24.69 -11.71
C LYS A 177 -10.77 -25.86 -11.84
N GLY A 178 -10.69 -26.65 -12.92
CA GLY A 178 -11.62 -27.74 -13.20
C GLY A 178 -12.95 -27.29 -13.80
N ILE A 179 -13.00 -26.10 -14.40
CA ILE A 179 -14.20 -25.51 -15.01
C ILE A 179 -13.95 -25.35 -16.51
N GLU A 180 -14.87 -25.83 -17.35
CA GLU A 180 -14.82 -25.59 -18.79
C GLU A 180 -15.55 -24.28 -19.13
N LEU A 181 -14.83 -23.33 -19.74
CA LEU A 181 -15.38 -22.04 -20.16
C LEU A 181 -16.09 -22.19 -21.50
N ASN A 182 -17.35 -21.76 -21.58
CA ASN A 182 -18.17 -21.73 -22.79
C ASN A 182 -18.99 -20.43 -22.86
N GLU A 183 -19.64 -20.16 -23.99
CA GLU A 183 -20.37 -18.90 -24.19
C GLU A 183 -21.52 -18.70 -23.20
N GLU A 184 -22.19 -19.77 -22.75
CA GLU A 184 -23.31 -19.70 -21.80
C GLU A 184 -22.86 -19.31 -20.40
N ASN A 185 -21.70 -19.80 -19.95
CA ASN A 185 -21.20 -19.57 -18.59
C ASN A 185 -20.18 -18.42 -18.49
N LYS A 186 -19.68 -17.91 -19.62
CA LYS A 186 -18.60 -16.92 -19.67
C LYS A 186 -18.86 -15.69 -18.83
N GLU A 187 -19.96 -14.98 -19.07
CA GLU A 187 -20.22 -13.72 -18.36
C GLU A 187 -20.37 -13.94 -16.84
N PHE A 188 -21.08 -15.01 -16.46
CA PHE A 188 -21.27 -15.40 -15.06
C PHE A 188 -19.93 -15.71 -14.36
N LEU A 189 -19.04 -16.46 -15.03
CA LEU A 189 -17.74 -16.83 -14.50
C LEU A 189 -16.81 -15.61 -14.39
N LEU A 190 -16.80 -14.72 -15.38
CA LEU A 190 -16.02 -13.48 -15.35
C LEU A 190 -16.48 -12.55 -14.21
N GLU A 191 -17.78 -12.43 -13.99
CA GLU A 191 -18.35 -11.64 -12.90
C GLU A 191 -18.06 -12.25 -11.52
N SER A 192 -18.32 -13.55 -11.36
CA SER A 192 -18.11 -14.29 -10.11
C SER A 192 -16.65 -14.32 -9.68
N SER A 193 -15.72 -14.36 -10.65
CA SER A 193 -14.27 -14.30 -10.39
C SER A 193 -13.71 -12.89 -10.24
N ARG A 194 -14.56 -11.84 -10.41
CA ARG A 194 -14.19 -10.42 -10.40
C ARG A 194 -13.16 -10.04 -11.49
N ILE A 195 -13.15 -10.76 -12.61
CA ILE A 195 -12.38 -10.41 -13.81
C ILE A 195 -13.09 -9.31 -14.61
N ALA A 196 -14.42 -9.33 -14.59
CA ALA A 196 -15.28 -8.33 -15.20
C ALA A 196 -16.41 -7.93 -14.25
N TYR A 197 -17.10 -6.85 -14.59
CA TYR A 197 -18.25 -6.32 -13.88
C TYR A 197 -19.33 -5.94 -14.88
N ARG A 198 -20.58 -6.30 -14.57
CA ARG A 198 -21.74 -5.89 -15.36
C ARG A 198 -22.24 -4.53 -14.89
N GLU A 199 -22.20 -3.54 -15.79
CA GLU A 199 -22.79 -2.24 -15.54
C GLU A 199 -24.32 -2.36 -15.41
N ARG A 200 -24.87 -1.82 -14.31
CA ARG A 200 -26.28 -2.04 -13.93
C ARG A 200 -27.29 -1.48 -14.93
N GLU A 201 -26.99 -0.32 -15.53
CA GLU A 201 -27.92 0.38 -16.40
C GLU A 201 -27.85 -0.14 -17.85
N SER A 202 -26.65 -0.30 -18.39
CA SER A 202 -26.45 -0.72 -19.78
C SER A 202 -26.45 -2.23 -19.97
N GLY A 203 -26.26 -3.01 -18.89
CA GLY A 203 -26.02 -4.45 -18.95
C GLY A 203 -24.64 -4.82 -19.52
N LYS A 204 -23.81 -3.84 -19.86
CA LYS A 204 -22.51 -4.04 -20.51
C LYS A 204 -21.48 -4.64 -19.55
N MET A 205 -20.75 -5.64 -20.03
CA MET A 205 -19.63 -6.22 -19.32
C MET A 205 -18.36 -5.37 -19.52
N ASN A 206 -17.86 -4.79 -18.43
CA ASN A 206 -16.61 -4.04 -18.40
C ASN A 206 -15.54 -4.83 -17.66
N CYS A 207 -14.27 -4.68 -18.04
CA CYS A 207 -13.17 -5.34 -17.35
C CYS A 207 -12.89 -4.69 -16.00
N THR A 208 -12.42 -5.48 -15.03
CA THR A 208 -11.75 -4.95 -13.84
C THR A 208 -10.30 -4.62 -14.15
N LEU A 209 -9.65 -3.83 -13.28
CA LEU A 209 -8.22 -3.52 -13.42
C LEU A 209 -7.38 -4.81 -13.47
N GLY A 210 -7.65 -5.74 -12.57
CA GLY A 210 -7.01 -7.05 -12.48
C GLY A 210 -7.32 -7.93 -13.68
N GLY A 211 -8.55 -7.87 -14.19
CA GLY A 211 -8.92 -8.52 -15.45
C GLY A 211 -8.00 -8.08 -16.60
N LEU A 212 -7.79 -6.78 -16.77
CA LEU A 212 -6.89 -6.25 -17.79
C LEU A 212 -5.41 -6.58 -17.52
N LEU A 213 -4.96 -6.49 -16.27
CA LEU A 213 -3.56 -6.76 -15.91
C LEU A 213 -3.15 -8.22 -16.16
N ILE A 214 -4.05 -9.17 -15.92
CA ILE A 214 -3.76 -10.60 -16.00
C ILE A 214 -4.13 -11.18 -17.36
N PHE A 215 -5.28 -10.78 -17.89
CA PHE A 215 -5.91 -11.44 -19.04
C PHE A 215 -5.94 -10.56 -20.28
N SER A 216 -5.23 -9.43 -20.35
CA SER A 216 -5.18 -8.62 -21.57
C SER A 216 -3.76 -8.23 -21.94
N ASN A 217 -3.39 -8.45 -23.20
CA ASN A 217 -2.11 -8.01 -23.76
C ASN A 217 -2.15 -6.56 -24.29
N TYR A 218 -3.35 -5.97 -24.40
CA TYR A 218 -3.58 -4.59 -24.86
C TYR A 218 -3.96 -3.65 -23.71
N ASN A 219 -3.62 -4.03 -22.48
CA ASN A 219 -4.02 -3.30 -21.28
C ASN A 219 -3.42 -1.89 -21.16
N SER A 220 -2.38 -1.56 -21.93
CA SER A 220 -1.76 -0.23 -21.96
C SER A 220 -2.70 0.87 -22.46
N LEU A 221 -3.78 0.51 -23.18
CA LEU A 221 -4.83 1.45 -23.58
C LEU A 221 -5.56 2.09 -22.39
N TRP A 222 -5.80 1.31 -21.33
CA TRP A 222 -6.47 1.80 -20.11
C TRP A 222 -5.50 1.97 -18.93
N ILE A 223 -4.37 1.27 -18.94
CA ILE A 223 -3.37 1.28 -17.88
C ILE A 223 -2.01 1.65 -18.47
N PRO A 224 -1.80 2.90 -18.94
CA PRO A 224 -0.57 3.30 -19.63
C PRO A 224 0.69 3.00 -18.82
N GLN A 225 0.61 3.09 -17.49
CA GLN A 225 1.70 2.82 -16.56
C GLN A 225 2.01 1.32 -16.33
N ASN A 226 1.21 0.39 -16.88
CA ASN A 226 1.49 -1.03 -16.80
C ASN A 226 2.61 -1.39 -17.79
N MET A 227 3.85 -1.16 -17.36
CA MET A 227 5.03 -1.46 -18.15
C MET A 227 6.24 -1.74 -17.26
N ILE A 228 7.21 -2.44 -17.86
CA ILE A 228 8.57 -2.55 -17.36
C ILE A 228 9.46 -1.76 -18.31
N LYS A 229 10.14 -0.75 -17.79
CA LYS A 229 11.11 0.06 -18.52
C LYS A 229 12.52 -0.44 -18.21
N ILE A 230 13.26 -0.85 -19.24
CA ILE A 230 14.65 -1.27 -19.12
C ILE A 230 15.55 -0.16 -19.66
N ILE A 231 16.49 0.31 -18.85
CA ILE A 231 17.54 1.24 -19.23
C ILE A 231 18.83 0.44 -19.39
N ASN A 232 19.24 0.23 -20.64
CA ASN A 232 20.45 -0.48 -21.01
C ASN A 232 21.61 0.51 -21.19
N ARG A 233 22.60 0.48 -20.28
CA ARG A 233 23.82 1.30 -20.38
C ARG A 233 25.07 0.51 -20.77
N ILE A 234 24.93 -0.79 -21.03
CA ILE A 234 26.06 -1.70 -21.25
C ILE A 234 26.25 -2.04 -22.74
N ASN A 235 25.16 -2.29 -23.46
CA ASN A 235 25.23 -2.77 -24.83
C ASN A 235 24.82 -1.65 -25.80
N LYS A 236 25.83 -0.98 -26.40
CA LYS A 236 25.61 0.14 -27.33
C LYS A 236 24.98 -0.27 -28.67
N ASN A 237 24.97 -1.57 -28.99
CA ASN A 237 24.38 -2.08 -30.23
C ASN A 237 22.87 -2.35 -30.10
N LYS A 238 22.30 -2.12 -28.92
CA LYS A 238 20.90 -2.31 -28.59
C LYS A 238 20.32 -0.99 -28.09
N ASP A 239 18.99 -0.87 -28.12
CA ASP A 239 18.32 0.34 -27.66
C ASP A 239 18.68 0.66 -26.20
N GLU A 240 18.88 1.95 -25.92
CA GLU A 240 19.16 2.43 -24.56
C GLU A 240 17.93 2.28 -23.65
N VAL A 241 16.72 2.48 -24.21
CA VAL A 241 15.47 2.39 -23.47
C VAL A 241 14.54 1.41 -24.16
N ILE A 242 14.20 0.33 -23.45
CA ILE A 242 13.30 -0.71 -23.92
C ILE A 242 12.06 -0.70 -23.03
N VAL A 243 10.88 -0.64 -23.64
CA VAL A 243 9.60 -0.66 -22.92
C VAL A 243 8.89 -1.98 -23.20
N ILE A 244 8.52 -2.66 -22.12
CA ILE A 244 7.80 -3.93 -22.17
C ILE A 244 6.40 -3.72 -21.62
N GLN A 245 5.41 -4.05 -22.44
CA GLN A 245 3.97 -4.00 -22.13
C GLN A 245 3.32 -5.36 -22.43
N GLY A 246 2.17 -5.59 -21.82
CA GLY A 246 1.40 -6.82 -21.96
C GLY A 246 0.72 -7.23 -20.66
N SER A 247 0.16 -8.43 -20.63
CA SER A 247 -0.28 -9.05 -19.38
C SER A 247 0.91 -9.26 -18.44
N ILE A 248 0.67 -9.39 -17.12
CA ILE A 248 1.74 -9.55 -16.14
C ILE A 248 2.67 -10.72 -16.47
N LEU A 249 2.12 -11.87 -16.89
CA LEU A 249 2.92 -13.03 -17.27
C LEU A 249 3.73 -12.77 -18.54
N GLU A 250 3.11 -12.19 -19.55
CA GLU A 250 3.78 -11.85 -20.81
C GLU A 250 4.91 -10.83 -20.59
N MET A 251 4.72 -9.85 -19.71
CA MET A 251 5.78 -8.90 -19.34
C MET A 251 6.98 -9.60 -18.70
N VAL A 252 6.76 -10.63 -17.87
CA VAL A 252 7.85 -11.43 -17.30
C VAL A 252 8.56 -12.22 -18.39
N ASP A 253 7.81 -12.87 -19.29
CA ASP A 253 8.38 -13.67 -20.40
C ASP A 253 9.16 -12.80 -21.41
N LYS A 254 8.65 -11.62 -21.75
CA LYS A 254 9.35 -10.63 -22.58
C LYS A 254 10.60 -10.10 -21.88
N SER A 255 10.50 -9.78 -20.59
CA SER A 255 11.65 -9.30 -19.80
C SER A 255 12.75 -10.34 -19.74
N GLU A 256 12.39 -11.62 -19.57
CA GLU A 256 13.34 -12.72 -19.57
C GLU A 256 14.13 -12.80 -20.87
N ARG A 257 13.44 -12.81 -22.02
CA ARG A 257 14.08 -12.81 -23.34
C ARG A 257 15.02 -11.62 -23.54
N VAL A 258 14.55 -10.41 -23.22
CA VAL A 258 15.34 -9.18 -23.38
C VAL A 258 16.56 -9.17 -22.47
N ILE A 259 16.42 -9.60 -21.21
CA ILE A 259 17.54 -9.61 -20.26
C ILE A 259 18.61 -10.62 -20.69
N TYR A 260 18.23 -11.81 -21.15
CA TYR A 260 19.23 -12.78 -21.64
C TYR A 260 19.94 -12.32 -22.92
N ASP A 261 19.28 -11.54 -23.78
CA ASP A 261 19.89 -10.96 -24.98
C ASP A 261 20.82 -9.77 -24.67
N LEU A 262 20.55 -9.00 -23.61
CA LEU A 262 21.34 -7.83 -23.23
C LEU A 262 22.58 -8.17 -22.40
N MET A 263 22.50 -9.19 -21.55
CA MET A 263 23.51 -9.48 -20.53
C MET A 263 24.58 -10.45 -21.04
N PRO A 264 25.84 -10.35 -20.54
CA PRO A 264 26.85 -11.37 -20.84
C PRO A 264 26.43 -12.76 -20.36
N ASN A 265 26.87 -13.80 -21.09
CA ASN A 265 26.50 -15.19 -20.82
C ASN A 265 26.83 -15.65 -19.39
N ASP A 266 27.94 -15.18 -18.83
CA ASP A 266 28.39 -15.56 -17.48
C ASP A 266 27.70 -14.77 -16.36
N TYR A 267 26.97 -13.71 -16.70
CA TYR A 267 26.22 -12.95 -15.72
C TYR A 267 25.00 -13.77 -15.27
N PRO A 268 24.70 -13.87 -13.96
CA PRO A 268 23.57 -14.63 -13.46
C PRO A 268 22.23 -13.90 -13.70
N SER A 269 21.79 -13.84 -14.95
CA SER A 269 20.58 -13.16 -15.41
C SER A 269 19.32 -13.67 -14.70
N SER A 270 19.31 -14.94 -14.29
CA SER A 270 18.24 -15.53 -13.47
C SER A 270 17.96 -14.75 -12.16
N ALA A 271 18.96 -14.07 -11.60
CA ALA A 271 18.78 -13.20 -10.43
C ALA A 271 18.03 -11.91 -10.78
N ILE A 272 18.22 -11.35 -11.98
CA ILE A 272 17.43 -10.21 -12.45
C ILE A 272 15.99 -10.66 -12.67
N ILE A 273 15.77 -11.82 -13.30
CA ILE A 273 14.41 -12.36 -13.52
C ILE A 273 13.69 -12.61 -12.20
N GLU A 274 14.40 -13.09 -11.17
CA GLU A 274 13.86 -13.18 -9.81
C GLU A 274 13.45 -11.80 -9.24
N GLY A 275 14.25 -10.76 -9.51
CA GLY A 275 13.91 -9.37 -9.21
C GLY A 275 12.64 -8.91 -9.94
N VAL A 276 12.52 -9.21 -11.23
CA VAL A 276 11.34 -8.87 -12.07
C VAL A 276 10.08 -9.55 -11.55
N LYS A 277 10.13 -10.85 -11.23
CA LYS A 277 9.00 -11.59 -10.64
C LYS A 277 8.50 -10.93 -9.36
N ASN A 278 9.43 -10.52 -8.49
CA ASN A 278 9.06 -9.81 -7.26
C ASN A 278 8.54 -8.40 -7.56
N ALA A 279 9.12 -7.69 -8.52
CA ALA A 279 8.67 -6.37 -8.95
C ALA A 279 7.20 -6.41 -9.39
N VAL A 280 6.81 -7.32 -10.29
CA VAL A 280 5.43 -7.41 -10.79
C VAL A 280 4.45 -7.91 -9.72
N LEU A 281 4.88 -8.81 -8.83
CA LEU A 281 4.02 -9.40 -7.81
C LEU A 281 3.69 -8.43 -6.67
N TYR A 282 4.67 -7.62 -6.26
CA TYR A 282 4.53 -6.70 -5.12
C TYR A 282 4.23 -5.26 -5.53
N ARG A 283 4.18 -4.98 -6.84
CA ARG A 283 3.85 -3.66 -7.38
C ARG A 283 2.52 -3.16 -6.81
N LYS A 284 2.51 -1.92 -6.35
CA LYS A 284 1.28 -1.19 -6.03
C LYS A 284 0.67 -0.65 -7.33
N TYR A 285 -0.26 -1.40 -7.92
CA TYR A 285 -0.84 -1.07 -9.23
C TYR A 285 -1.66 0.23 -9.25
N SER A 286 -2.05 0.74 -8.08
CA SER A 286 -2.65 2.06 -7.89
C SER A 286 -1.69 3.23 -8.08
N SER A 287 -0.38 2.98 -8.13
CA SER A 287 0.62 4.00 -8.44
C SER A 287 0.61 4.31 -9.94
N VAL A 288 -0.18 5.31 -10.33
CA VAL A 288 -0.39 5.70 -11.74
C VAL A 288 0.80 6.45 -12.35
N ASN A 289 1.62 7.13 -11.54
CA ASN A 289 2.72 7.98 -12.01
C ASN A 289 4.10 7.29 -12.02
N ARG A 290 4.16 5.98 -11.77
CA ARG A 290 5.43 5.23 -11.69
C ARG A 290 5.33 3.88 -12.37
N VAL A 291 6.44 3.44 -12.94
CA VAL A 291 6.58 2.15 -13.64
C VAL A 291 7.63 1.30 -12.93
N ILE A 292 7.70 0.01 -13.25
CA ILE A 292 8.86 -0.81 -12.85
C ILE A 292 10.02 -0.39 -13.74
N GLU A 293 11.16 -0.06 -13.14
CA GLU A 293 12.37 0.32 -13.88
C GLU A 293 13.52 -0.63 -13.59
N ILE A 294 14.14 -1.16 -14.64
CA ILE A 294 15.34 -1.98 -14.58
C ILE A 294 16.47 -1.15 -15.18
N SER A 295 17.42 -0.72 -14.35
CA SER A 295 18.63 -0.03 -14.82
C SER A 295 19.79 -1.01 -14.87
N ILE A 296 20.30 -1.29 -16.07
CA ILE A 296 21.46 -2.15 -16.30
C ILE A 296 22.68 -1.27 -16.55
N GLY A 297 23.68 -1.38 -15.67
CA GLY A 297 24.91 -0.63 -15.79
C GLY A 297 26.14 -1.44 -15.41
N TYR A 298 27.32 -0.93 -15.79
CA TYR A 298 28.59 -1.58 -15.54
C TYR A 298 28.88 -1.82 -14.05
N LYS A 299 28.55 -0.87 -13.16
CA LYS A 299 28.83 -0.96 -11.72
C LYS A 299 27.73 -1.66 -10.91
N SER A 300 26.49 -1.61 -11.39
CA SER A 300 25.34 -2.20 -10.71
C SER A 300 24.18 -2.41 -11.67
N VAL A 301 23.37 -3.42 -11.40
CA VAL A 301 22.04 -3.58 -11.98
C VAL A 301 21.00 -3.32 -10.90
N SER A 302 19.97 -2.52 -11.16
CA SER A 302 18.91 -2.24 -10.18
C SER A 302 17.52 -2.44 -10.74
N ILE A 303 16.62 -3.01 -9.92
CA ILE A 303 15.19 -3.15 -10.19
C ILE A 303 14.44 -2.28 -9.18
N ASP A 304 13.73 -1.25 -9.64
CA ASP A 304 12.87 -0.35 -8.84
C ASP A 304 11.40 -0.70 -9.10
N SER A 305 10.62 -0.90 -8.04
CA SER A 305 9.18 -1.15 -8.15
C SER A 305 8.39 -0.25 -7.18
N PRO A 306 7.30 0.39 -7.66
CA PRO A 306 6.37 1.13 -6.80
C PRO A 306 5.67 0.23 -5.80
N GLY A 307 5.52 0.70 -4.56
CA GLY A 307 4.86 -0.01 -3.47
C GLY A 307 5.84 -0.68 -2.51
N ALA A 308 6.04 -0.13 -1.32
CA ALA A 308 6.95 -0.69 -0.31
C ALA A 308 6.56 -2.09 0.17
N LEU A 309 7.51 -3.01 0.31
CA LEU A 309 7.24 -4.37 0.79
C LEU A 309 6.72 -4.34 2.24
N ILE A 310 5.63 -5.06 2.50
CA ILE A 310 5.03 -5.20 3.82
C ILE A 310 5.60 -6.45 4.48
N GLU A 311 6.34 -6.29 5.56
CA GLU A 311 6.91 -7.40 6.33
C GLU A 311 5.84 -8.08 7.19
N LYS A 312 5.81 -9.42 7.17
CA LYS A 312 5.09 -10.18 8.20
C LYS A 312 5.95 -10.18 9.45
N SER A 313 5.41 -9.69 10.57
CA SER A 313 6.03 -9.83 11.88
C SER A 313 5.99 -11.29 12.34
N ASN A 314 6.88 -12.13 11.81
CA ASN A 314 7.13 -13.44 12.37
C ASN A 314 8.30 -13.33 13.33
N LEU A 315 8.03 -13.54 14.61
CA LEU A 315 9.04 -13.81 15.63
C LEU A 315 9.94 -14.95 15.15
N GLY A 316 11.14 -14.63 14.66
CA GLY A 316 12.26 -15.57 14.77
C GLY A 316 13.17 -15.74 13.56
N LYS A 317 12.74 -16.17 12.37
CA LYS A 317 13.73 -16.81 11.45
C LYS A 317 13.72 -16.57 9.94
N GLU A 318 12.70 -15.99 9.30
CA GLU A 318 12.83 -15.57 7.88
C GLU A 318 11.95 -14.34 7.61
N ILE A 319 12.50 -13.29 6.99
CA ILE A 319 11.71 -12.13 6.52
C ILE A 319 10.85 -12.61 5.35
N SER A 320 9.56 -12.78 5.60
CA SER A 320 8.56 -13.05 4.57
C SER A 320 7.71 -11.81 4.36
N HIS A 321 7.46 -11.46 3.10
CA HIS A 321 6.65 -10.30 2.76
C HIS A 321 5.21 -10.73 2.46
N SER A 322 4.24 -10.07 3.07
CA SER A 322 2.82 -10.25 2.77
C SER A 322 2.57 -9.98 1.30
N LYS A 323 1.85 -10.90 0.64
CA LYS A 323 1.38 -10.67 -0.73
C LYS A 323 0.44 -9.47 -0.67
N ARG A 324 0.78 -8.40 -1.40
CA ARG A 324 -0.02 -7.16 -1.41
C ARG A 324 -1.41 -7.43 -1.94
N ASN A 325 -1.49 -8.27 -2.97
CA ASN A 325 -2.72 -8.50 -3.72
C ASN A 325 -2.94 -10.00 -3.87
N ILE A 326 -3.81 -10.56 -3.04
CA ILE A 326 -4.09 -11.99 -3.05
C ILE A 326 -4.86 -12.40 -4.30
N TRP A 327 -5.73 -11.52 -4.81
CA TRP A 327 -6.49 -11.78 -6.02
C TRP A 327 -5.55 -11.94 -7.22
N ILE A 328 -4.64 -10.99 -7.45
CA ILE A 328 -3.61 -11.09 -8.51
C ILE A 328 -2.74 -12.33 -8.31
N TYR A 329 -2.24 -12.54 -7.09
CA TYR A 329 -1.37 -13.69 -6.80
C TYR A 329 -2.03 -15.02 -7.14
N GLU A 330 -3.30 -15.19 -6.76
CA GLU A 330 -4.06 -16.42 -7.01
C GLU A 330 -4.24 -16.69 -8.52
N LYS A 331 -4.49 -15.67 -9.33
CA LYS A 331 -4.60 -15.84 -10.79
C LYS A 331 -3.24 -16.18 -11.41
N LEU A 332 -2.18 -15.50 -10.96
CA LEU A 332 -0.81 -15.75 -11.44
C LEU A 332 -0.37 -17.19 -11.17
N ILE A 333 -0.53 -17.70 -9.93
CA ILE A 333 -0.14 -19.09 -9.63
C ILE A 333 -1.01 -20.11 -10.36
N THR A 334 -2.26 -19.78 -10.70
CA THR A 334 -3.14 -20.65 -11.46
C THR A 334 -2.73 -20.72 -12.93
N LEU A 335 -2.27 -19.62 -13.52
CA LEU A 335 -1.88 -19.53 -14.94
C LEU A 335 -0.41 -19.91 -15.20
N ASP A 336 0.47 -19.72 -14.21
CA ASP A 336 1.91 -19.89 -14.37
C ASP A 336 2.34 -21.37 -14.26
N ASN A 337 2.32 -22.06 -15.41
CA ASN A 337 2.74 -23.46 -15.54
C ASN A 337 4.19 -23.70 -15.06
N ASN A 338 5.05 -22.66 -15.13
CA ASN A 338 6.46 -22.74 -14.73
C ASN A 338 6.67 -22.60 -13.21
N LYS A 339 5.59 -22.46 -12.43
CA LYS A 339 5.62 -22.37 -10.96
C LYS A 339 6.57 -21.29 -10.43
N ARG A 340 6.80 -20.22 -11.19
CA ARG A 340 7.68 -19.09 -10.89
C ARG A 340 7.16 -18.28 -9.72
N PHE A 341 5.85 -18.27 -9.46
CA PHE A 341 5.24 -17.53 -8.34
C PHE A 341 4.96 -18.38 -7.09
N LEU A 342 5.07 -19.71 -7.13
CA LEU A 342 4.78 -20.65 -6.02
C LEU A 342 5.84 -20.64 -4.88
N ASN A 343 6.56 -19.53 -4.69
CA ASN A 343 7.75 -19.49 -3.84
C ASN A 343 7.48 -19.22 -2.36
N ASN A 344 8.16 -19.97 -1.50
CA ASN A 344 8.15 -19.88 -0.02
C ASN A 344 8.89 -18.63 0.54
N GLY A 345 8.88 -17.49 -0.14
CA GLY A 345 9.57 -16.27 0.31
C GLY A 345 11.10 -16.26 0.13
N ARG A 346 11.68 -17.29 -0.50
CA ARG A 346 13.14 -17.43 -0.70
C ARG A 346 13.72 -16.68 -1.90
N GLY A 347 12.94 -15.85 -2.60
CA GLY A 347 13.37 -15.16 -3.81
C GLY A 347 14.62 -14.30 -3.60
N PHE A 348 14.65 -13.53 -2.53
CA PHE A 348 15.82 -12.72 -2.16
C PHE A 348 17.04 -13.56 -1.77
N SER A 349 16.82 -14.72 -1.13
CA SER A 349 17.89 -15.68 -0.82
C SER A 349 18.50 -16.25 -2.10
N ARG A 350 17.68 -16.58 -3.12
CA ARG A 350 18.18 -17.04 -4.43
C ARG A 350 19.03 -15.98 -5.13
N MET A 351 18.57 -14.73 -5.13
CA MET A 351 19.36 -13.62 -5.68
C MET A 351 20.70 -13.47 -4.95
N LYS A 352 20.72 -13.52 -3.61
CA LYS A 352 21.97 -13.49 -2.83
C LYS A 352 22.91 -14.65 -3.15
N LYS A 353 22.38 -15.87 -3.29
CA LYS A 353 23.17 -17.06 -3.63
C LYS A 353 23.82 -16.95 -5.01
N ALA A 354 23.13 -16.37 -5.98
CA ALA A 354 23.65 -16.18 -7.34
C ALA A 354 24.90 -15.29 -7.42
N PHE A 355 25.11 -14.42 -6.42
CA PHE A 355 26.28 -13.52 -6.35
C PHE A 355 27.19 -13.84 -5.16
N TYR A 356 27.09 -15.02 -4.57
CA TYR A 356 27.96 -15.42 -3.47
C TYR A 356 29.43 -15.42 -3.91
N GLY A 357 30.30 -14.75 -3.17
CA GLY A 357 31.72 -14.58 -3.52
C GLY A 357 32.02 -13.53 -4.61
N VAL A 358 31.00 -13.02 -5.30
CA VAL A 358 31.15 -12.00 -6.36
C VAL A 358 30.85 -10.60 -5.81
N GLY A 359 29.71 -10.44 -5.13
CA GLY A 359 29.27 -9.13 -4.66
C GLY A 359 28.02 -9.19 -3.79
N LYS A 360 27.71 -8.07 -3.13
CA LYS A 360 26.55 -7.99 -2.23
C LYS A 360 25.29 -7.56 -2.99
N VAL A 361 24.25 -8.37 -2.89
CA VAL A 361 22.87 -7.98 -3.27
C VAL A 361 22.24 -7.15 -2.15
N LYS A 362 21.74 -5.95 -2.47
CA LYS A 362 21.08 -5.04 -1.53
C LYS A 362 19.59 -4.93 -1.83
N LEU A 363 18.78 -4.87 -0.79
CA LEU A 363 17.35 -4.53 -0.85
C LEU A 363 17.16 -3.22 -0.09
N ILE A 364 16.58 -2.23 -0.76
CA ILE A 364 16.14 -0.97 -0.17
C ILE A 364 14.62 -1.01 -0.17
N ASN A 365 14.00 -0.90 1.01
CA ASN A 365 12.55 -0.83 1.14
C ASN A 365 12.20 0.48 1.85
N SER A 366 11.61 1.44 1.13
CA SER A 366 11.21 2.73 1.70
C SER A 366 9.69 2.78 1.85
N ILE A 367 9.21 2.59 3.08
CA ILE A 367 7.79 2.77 3.42
C ILE A 367 7.37 4.24 3.22
N LYS A 368 8.27 5.18 3.53
CA LYS A 368 8.01 6.62 3.41
C LYS A 368 7.76 7.04 1.96
N ASP A 369 8.61 6.59 1.05
CA ASP A 369 8.57 6.95 -0.37
C ASP A 369 7.82 5.91 -1.23
N ASP A 370 7.19 4.94 -0.57
CA ASP A 370 6.37 3.86 -1.12
C ASP A 370 7.01 3.12 -2.31
N TYR A 371 8.21 2.57 -2.11
CA TYR A 371 8.88 1.73 -3.10
C TYR A 371 9.81 0.69 -2.48
N PHE A 372 10.17 -0.31 -3.29
CA PHE A 372 11.34 -1.12 -3.03
C PHE A 372 12.28 -1.17 -4.24
N LYS A 373 13.56 -1.37 -3.95
CA LYS A 373 14.62 -1.44 -4.94
C LYS A 373 15.59 -2.57 -4.61
N VAL A 374 15.82 -3.44 -5.59
CA VAL A 374 16.85 -4.48 -5.52
C VAL A 374 18.06 -4.00 -6.30
N ILE A 375 19.26 -4.06 -5.71
CA ILE A 375 20.52 -3.69 -6.35
C ILE A 375 21.42 -4.94 -6.37
N LEU A 376 21.79 -5.35 -7.57
CA LEU A 376 22.67 -6.46 -7.89
C LEU A 376 24.06 -5.94 -8.30
N PRO A 377 25.12 -6.74 -8.14
CA PRO A 377 26.43 -6.44 -8.70
C PRO A 377 26.38 -6.12 -10.21
N GLY A 378 27.24 -5.22 -10.66
CA GLY A 378 27.28 -4.80 -12.05
C GLY A 378 27.99 -5.77 -12.98
N VAL A 379 27.91 -5.46 -14.27
CA VAL A 379 28.43 -6.30 -15.35
C VAL A 379 29.95 -6.26 -15.46
N SER A 380 30.62 -5.21 -14.96
CA SER A 380 32.08 -5.08 -15.02
C SER A 380 32.85 -6.17 -14.26
N ILE A 381 32.17 -6.98 -13.44
CA ILE A 381 32.77 -8.13 -12.75
C ILE A 381 32.86 -9.35 -13.68
N TYR A 382 32.07 -9.36 -14.75
CA TYR A 382 31.89 -10.47 -15.69
C TYR A 382 32.36 -10.13 -17.12
N ASP A 383 32.53 -8.84 -17.46
CA ASP A 383 33.32 -8.42 -18.62
C ASP A 383 34.81 -8.68 -18.34
N LYS A 384 35.35 -9.78 -18.87
CA LYS A 384 36.79 -10.04 -18.95
C LYS A 384 37.26 -9.97 -20.39
#